data_AF-A0A6A0AK98-F1
#
_entry.id   AF-A0A6A0AK98-F1
#
_cell.length_a   1.000
_cell.length_b   1.000
_cell.length_c   1.000
_cell.angle_alpha   90.00
_cell.angle_beta   90.00
_cell.angle_gamma   90.00
#
_symmetry.space_group_name_H-M   'P 1'
#
loop_
_entity.id
_entity.type
_entity.pdbx_description
1 polymer ?
#
loop_
_entity_poly.entity_id
_entity_poly.type
_entity_poly.pdbx_seq_one_letter_code
_entity_poly.pdbx_strand_id
1 'polypeptide(L)' 'VMRVNTTSDVVGVEICGALKNVLAIAAGIVEGLDLGHNAMAALIAQGCSEISLVLLLLMHT' A
#
# COMPACT_ATOMS: atom_id res chain seq x y z
N VAL A 1 -13.52 1.13 20.86
CA VAL A 1 -13.87 2.54 20.53
C VAL A 1 -13.33 2.84 19.14
N MET A 2 -14.17 3.32 18.22
CA MET A 2 -13.73 3.74 16.89
C MET A 2 -12.97 5.06 17.00
N ARG A 3 -11.75 5.13 16.45
CA ARG A 3 -10.97 6.37 16.34
C ARG A 3 -10.87 6.78 14.89
N VAL A 4 -11.09 8.07 14.62
CA VAL A 4 -11.07 8.64 13.27
C VAL A 4 -9.98 9.70 13.22
N ASN A 5 -9.10 9.58 12.23
CA ASN A 5 -8.06 10.57 11.94
C ASN A 5 -8.43 11.29 10.65
N THR A 6 -8.36 12.62 10.63
CA THR A 6 -8.71 13.45 9.48
C THR A 6 -7.46 13.99 8.79
N THR A 7 -7.50 14.11 7.47
CA THR A 7 -6.44 14.70 6.64
C THR A 7 -7.07 15.51 5.50
N SER A 8 -6.36 16.54 5.03
CA SER A 8 -6.74 17.28 3.81
C SER A 8 -6.25 16.60 2.52
N ASP A 9 -5.42 15.58 2.62
CA ASP A 9 -4.91 14.81 1.47
C ASP A 9 -5.94 13.76 1.01
N VAL A 10 -6.94 14.23 0.25
CA VAL A 10 -8.02 13.37 -0.28
C VAL A 10 -7.47 12.36 -1.30
N VAL A 11 -6.63 12.83 -2.22
CA VAL A 11 -6.06 12.00 -3.30
C VAL A 11 -5.20 10.89 -2.70
N GLY A 12 -4.34 11.19 -1.73
CA GLY A 12 -3.53 10.18 -1.06
C GLY A 12 -4.36 9.10 -0.39
N VAL A 13 -5.46 9.47 0.28
CA VAL A 13 -6.38 8.52 0.92
C VAL A 13 -7.05 7.60 -0.11
N GLU A 14 -7.53 8.13 -1.22
CA GLU A 14 -8.17 7.35 -2.29
C GLU A 14 -7.18 6.38 -2.95
N ILE A 15 -5.98 6.86 -3.30
CA ILE A 15 -4.94 6.06 -3.94
C ILE A 15 -4.46 4.94 -3.01
N CYS A 16 -4.19 5.23 -1.73
CA CYS A 16 -3.83 4.21 -0.76
C CYS A 16 -4.95 3.18 -0.56
N GLY A 17 -6.21 3.65 -0.51
CA GLY A 17 -7.39 2.79 -0.36
C GLY A 17 -7.58 1.81 -1.52
N ALA A 18 -7.30 2.24 -2.75
CA ALA A 18 -7.35 1.39 -3.93
C ALA A 18 -6.16 0.42 -3.99
N LEU A 19 -4.93 0.93 -3.87
CA LEU A 19 -3.71 0.14 -4.12
C LEU A 19 -3.40 -0.88 -3.02
N LYS A 20 -3.89 -0.69 -1.79
CA LYS A 20 -3.72 -1.71 -0.74
C LYS A 20 -4.29 -3.08 -1.10
N ASN A 21 -5.29 -3.13 -2.00
CA ASN A 21 -5.89 -4.39 -2.41
C ASN A 21 -4.96 -5.17 -3.35
N VAL A 22 -4.24 -4.46 -4.23
CA VAL A 22 -3.21 -5.08 -5.09
C VAL A 22 -2.07 -5.62 -4.22
N LEU A 23 -1.63 -4.84 -3.23
CA LEU A 23 -0.61 -5.26 -2.28
C LEU A 23 -1.05 -6.49 -1.46
N ALA A 24 -2.33 -6.55 -1.07
CA ALA A 24 -2.88 -7.71 -0.36
C ALA A 24 -2.90 -8.99 -1.22
N ILE A 25 -3.17 -8.87 -2.53
CA ILE A 25 -3.07 -10.02 -3.46
C ILE A 25 -1.62 -10.50 -3.54
N ALA A 26 -0.66 -9.59 -3.72
CA ALA A 26 0.76 -9.93 -3.72
C ALA A 26 1.21 -10.57 -2.40
N ALA A 27 0.71 -10.08 -1.27
CA ALA A 27 0.95 -10.66 0.05
C ALA A 27 0.42 -12.10 0.13
N GLY A 28 -0.80 -12.36 -0.37
CA GLY A 28 -1.37 -13.70 -0.45
C GLY A 28 -0.54 -14.65 -1.33
N ILE A 29 0.09 -14.14 -2.40
CA ILE A 29 1.03 -14.93 -3.21
C ILE A 29 2.29 -15.28 -2.42
N VAL A 30 2.86 -14.31 -1.69
CA VAL A 30 4.04 -14.54 -0.83
C VAL A 30 3.75 -15.58 0.25
N GLU A 31 2.57 -15.53 0.87
CA GLU A 31 2.11 -16.54 1.82
C GLU A 31 1.91 -17.90 1.15
N GLY A 32 1.25 -17.94 -0.01
CA GLY A 32 1.02 -19.19 -0.76
C GLY A 32 2.29 -19.87 -1.27
N LEU A 33 3.40 -19.14 -1.35
CA LEU A 33 4.73 -19.64 -1.71
C LEU A 33 5.62 -19.97 -0.49
N ASP A 34 5.11 -19.79 0.73
CA ASP A 34 5.83 -20.05 2.00
C ASP A 34 7.21 -19.36 2.10
N LEU A 35 7.32 -18.13 1.58
CA LEU A 35 8.59 -17.38 1.56
C LEU A 35 8.96 -16.76 2.91
N GLY A 36 8.04 -16.79 3.88
CA GLY A 36 8.23 -16.30 5.24
C GLY A 36 8.16 -14.78 5.39
N HIS A 37 8.32 -14.33 6.64
CA HIS A 37 8.04 -12.94 7.04
C HIS A 37 9.00 -11.90 6.47
N ASN A 38 10.26 -12.28 6.15
CA ASN A 38 11.22 -11.35 5.56
C ASN A 38 10.80 -10.93 4.15
N ALA A 39 10.34 -11.90 3.34
CA ALA A 39 9.82 -11.62 2.00
C ALA A 39 8.53 -10.79 2.07
N MET A 40 7.64 -11.10 3.00
CA MET A 40 6.43 -10.31 3.26
C MET A 40 6.76 -8.85 3.64
N ALA A 41 7.70 -8.66 4.57
CA ALA A 41 8.11 -7.32 5.00
C ALA A 41 8.75 -6.53 3.85
N ALA A 42 9.60 -7.17 3.05
CA ALA A 42 10.19 -6.56 1.87
C ALA A 42 9.13 -6.15 0.84
N LEU A 43 8.16 -7.03 0.56
CA LEU A 43 7.03 -6.74 -0.34
C LEU A 43 6.23 -5.53 0.16
N ILE A 44 5.85 -5.50 1.44
CA ILE A 44 5.06 -4.40 2.00
C ILE A 44 5.83 -3.08 1.93
N ALA A 45 7.11 -3.08 2.30
CA ALA A 45 7.95 -1.88 2.27
C ALA A 45 8.08 -1.34 0.84
N GLN A 46 8.33 -2.22 -0.13
CA GLN A 46 8.43 -1.84 -1.54
C GLN A 46 7.10 -1.33 -2.08
N GLY A 47 6.00 -2.03 -1.79
CA GLY A 47 4.65 -1.61 -2.20
C GLY A 47 4.26 -0.24 -1.65
N CYS A 48 4.57 0.06 -0.39
CA CYS A 48 4.34 1.40 0.18
C CYS A 48 5.16 2.50 -0.52
N SER A 49 6.40 2.19 -0.91
CA SER A 49 7.24 3.12 -1.68
C SER A 49 6.67 3.37 -3.08
N GLU A 50 6.15 2.33 -3.74
CA GLU A 50 5.52 2.44 -5.06
C GLU A 50 4.20 3.22 -5.00
N ILE A 51 3.36 3.00 -3.98
CA ILE A 51 2.13 3.79 -3.75
C ILE A 51 2.48 5.27 -3.59
N SER A 52 3.53 5.58 -2.82
CA SER A 52 3.99 6.95 -2.61
C SER A 52 4.50 7.58 -3.92
N LEU A 53 5.20 6.79 -4.75
CA LEU A 53 5.66 7.23 -6.07
C LEU A 53 4.48 7.53 -7.01
N VAL A 54 3.48 6.66 -7.08
CA VAL A 54 2.26 6.87 -7.88
C VAL A 54 1.56 8.15 -7.45
N LEU A 55 1.41 8.38 -6.15
CA LEU A 55 0.79 9.61 -5.63
C LEU A 55 1.56 10.86 -6.07
N LEU A 56 2.90 10.83 -5.98
CA LEU A 56 3.74 11.96 -6.39
C LEU A 56 3.61 12.27 -7.89
N LEU A 57 3.51 11.23 -8.72
CA LEU A 57 3.31 11.37 -10.16
C LEU A 57 1.96 12.02 -10.49
N LEU A 58 0.89 11.63 -9.80
CA LEU A 58 -0.45 12.19 -9.99
C LEU A 58 -0.56 13.65 -9.51
N MET A 59 0.25 14.07 -8.54
CA MET A 59 0.28 15.45 -8.05
C MET A 59 0.91 16.44 -9.05
N HIS A 60 1.62 15.95 -10.07
CA HIS A 60 2.27 16.77 -11.10
C HIS A 60 1.46 16.89 -12.40
N THR A 61 0.27 16.26 -12.48
CA THR A 61 -0.66 16.34 -13.62
C THR A 61 -1.91 17.11 -13.26
#